data_AF-A0A1L3GI26-F1
#
_entry.id   AF-A0A1L3GI26-F1
#
_cell.length_a   1.000
_cell.length_b   1.000
_cell.length_c   1.000
_cell.angle_alpha   90.00
_cell.angle_beta   90.00
_cell.angle_gamma   90.00
#
_symmetry.space_group_name_H-M   'P 1'
#
loop_
_entity.id
_entity.type
_entity.pdbx_description
1 polymer ?
#
loop_
_entity_poly.entity_id
_entity_poly.type
_entity_poly.pdbx_seq_one_letter_code
_entity_poly.pdbx_strand_id
1 'polypeptide(L)' 'MKNALVFLTGIIAAVYLMNPGAGIFEVLPDNLPFIGNLDEAVAAGLLIMCLKYFGIDLTRFLPRDTQKRP' A
#
# COMPACT_ATOMS: atom_id res chain seq x y z
N MET A 1 20.72 -7.98 3.66
CA MET A 1 20.35 -6.56 3.88
C MET A 1 19.03 -6.19 3.20
N LYS A 2 18.88 -6.41 1.88
CA LYS A 2 17.66 -6.08 1.12
C LYS A 2 16.35 -6.62 1.72
N ASN A 3 16.33 -7.86 2.20
CA ASN A 3 15.12 -8.45 2.79
C ASN A 3 14.68 -7.75 4.08
N ALA A 4 15.62 -7.37 4.95
CA ALA A 4 15.30 -6.67 6.19
C ALA A 4 14.72 -5.27 5.90
N LEU A 5 15.25 -4.59 4.87
CA LEU A 5 14.73 -3.29 4.44
C LEU A 5 13.31 -3.41 3.91
N VAL A 6 13.04 -4.36 3.01
CA VAL A 6 11.68 -4.59 2.48
C VAL A 6 10.69 -4.98 3.59
N PHE A 7 11.15 -5.78 4.57
CA PHE A 7 10.33 -6.14 5.71
C PHE A 7 9.97 -4.93 6.58
N LEU A 8 10.94 -4.08 6.92
CA LEU A 8 10.70 -2.84 7.67
C LEU A 8 9.79 -1.88 6.90
N THR A 9 10.00 -1.74 5.59
CA THR A 9 9.13 -0.94 4.73
C THR A 9 7.68 -1.44 4.75
N GLY A 10 7.48 -2.76 4.71
CA GLY A 10 6.16 -3.37 4.84
C GLY A 10 5.51 -3.09 6.19
N ILE A 11 6.26 -3.16 7.30
CA ILE A 11 5.76 -2.83 8.64
C ILE A 11 5.34 -1.36 8.69
N ILE A 12 6.17 -0.44 8.20
CA ILE A 12 5.87 0.99 8.20
C ILE A 12 4.59 1.28 7.41
N ALA A 13 4.45 0.69 6.21
CA ALA A 13 3.24 0.84 5.40
C ALA A 13 1.98 0.29 6.10
N ALA A 14 2.09 -0.87 6.78
CA ALA A 14 0.99 -1.45 7.53
C ALA A 14 0.58 -0.57 8.73
N VAL A 15 1.55 -0.05 9.50
CA VAL A 15 1.28 0.87 10.62
C VAL A 15 0.66 2.17 10.12
N TYR A 16 1.13 2.69 8.99
CA TYR A 16 0.58 3.91 8.39
C TYR A 16 -0.89 3.73 8.00
N LEU A 17 -1.23 2.60 7.35
CA LEU A 17 -2.62 2.26 6.98
C LEU A 17 -3.55 2.02 8.18
N MET A 18 -3.01 1.67 9.34
CA MET A 18 -3.82 1.62 10.57
C MET A 18 -4.27 3.02 11.03
N ASN A 19 -3.73 4.08 10.43
CA ASN A 19 -4.02 5.47 10.72
C ASN A 19 -4.01 5.78 12.24
N PRO A 20 -2.91 5.47 12.96
CA PRO A 20 -2.82 5.73 14.41
C PRO A 20 -2.90 7.22 14.76
N GLY A 21 -2.62 8.10 13.79
CA GLY A 21 -2.73 9.55 13.94
C GLY A 21 -4.16 10.09 13.79
N ALA A 22 -5.14 9.25 13.42
CA ALA A 22 -6.54 9.61 13.23
C ALA A 22 -6.77 10.87 12.36
N GLY A 23 -5.93 11.08 11.33
CA GLY A 23 -6.00 12.25 10.45
C GLY A 23 -5.51 13.58 11.06
N ILE A 24 -4.93 13.58 12.27
CA ILE A 24 -4.41 14.79 12.94
C ILE A 24 -3.05 15.24 12.35
N PHE A 25 -2.28 14.31 11.78
CA PHE A 25 -0.93 14.54 11.24
C PHE A 25 -0.85 14.22 9.74
N GLU A 26 -1.77 14.75 8.94
CA GLU A 26 -1.74 14.60 7.48
C GLU A 26 -0.79 15.65 6.86
N VAL A 27 0.15 15.19 6.03
CA VAL A 27 1.14 16.06 5.34
C VAL A 27 0.49 16.78 4.15
N LEU A 28 -0.53 16.16 3.54
CA LEU A 28 -1.37 16.77 2.52
C LEU A 28 -2.78 16.99 3.03
N PRO A 29 -3.46 18.07 2.57
CA PRO A 29 -4.88 18.27 2.81
C PRO A 29 -5.70 17.38 1.86
N ASP A 30 -5.70 16.06 2.11
CA ASP A 30 -6.35 15.03 1.27
C ASP A 30 -7.72 14.56 1.82
N ASN A 31 -8.15 15.17 2.93
CA ASN A 31 -9.32 14.83 3.75
C ASN A 31 -10.67 15.35 3.18
N LEU A 32 -10.88 15.23 1.86
CA LEU A 32 -12.20 15.45 1.27
C LEU A 32 -13.16 14.34 1.76
N PRO A 33 -14.32 14.69 2.34
CA PRO A 33 -15.30 13.69 2.71
C PRO A 33 -15.66 12.85 1.47
N PHE A 34 -15.74 11.53 1.65
CA PHE A 34 -15.98 10.50 0.62
C PHE A 34 -14.81 10.10 -0.28
N ILE A 35 -13.65 10.78 -0.23
CA ILE A 35 -12.44 10.41 -0.98
C ILE A 35 -11.34 10.08 0.03
N GLY A 36 -10.84 8.85 0.00
CA GLY A 36 -9.71 8.43 0.87
C GLY A 36 -8.39 9.06 0.41
N ASN A 37 -7.44 9.21 1.33
CA ASN A 37 -6.20 9.93 1.08
C ASN A 37 -5.31 9.20 0.04
N LEU A 38 -4.62 9.96 -0.82
CA LEU A 38 -3.73 9.41 -1.84
C LEU A 38 -2.51 8.72 -1.22
N ASP A 39 -2.02 9.24 -0.11
CA ASP A 39 -0.91 8.65 0.64
C ASP A 39 -1.26 7.26 1.21
N GLU A 40 -2.49 7.05 1.67
CA GLU A 40 -3.00 5.74 2.08
C GLU A 40 -3.04 4.76 0.89
N ALA A 41 -3.46 5.23 -0.30
CA ALA A 41 -3.42 4.40 -1.51
C ALA A 41 -1.98 3.99 -1.88
N VAL A 42 -1.02 4.91 -1.74
CA VAL A 42 0.41 4.61 -1.94
C VAL A 42 0.91 3.61 -0.89
N ALA A 43 0.56 3.79 0.38
CA ALA A 43 0.93 2.86 1.45
C ALA A 43 0.36 1.46 1.22
N ALA A 44 -0.89 1.35 0.75
CA ALA A 44 -1.52 0.09 0.36
C ALA A 44 -0.78 -0.59 -0.79
N GLY A 45 -0.48 0.15 -1.86
CA GLY A 45 0.30 -0.36 -2.99
C GLY A 45 1.69 -0.85 -2.55
N LEU A 46 2.39 -0.07 -1.72
CA LEU A 46 3.70 -0.42 -1.18
C LEU A 46 3.64 -1.71 -0.35
N LEU A 47 2.64 -1.85 0.51
CA LEU A 47 2.44 -3.04 1.33
C LEU A 47 2.19 -4.27 0.46
N ILE A 48 1.32 -4.17 -0.54
CA ILE A 48 1.05 -5.26 -1.49
C ILE A 48 2.33 -5.70 -2.19
N MET A 49 3.18 -4.75 -2.63
CA MET A 49 4.45 -5.06 -3.27
C MET A 49 5.45 -5.72 -2.31
N CYS A 50 5.51 -5.29 -1.05
CA CYS A 50 6.34 -5.91 -0.03
C CYS A 50 5.88 -7.35 0.26
N LEU A 51 4.58 -7.58 0.40
CA LEU A 51 4.01 -8.92 0.58
C LEU A 51 4.32 -9.83 -0.62
N LYS A 52 4.17 -9.30 -1.84
CA LYS A 52 4.50 -10.03 -3.06
C LYS A 52 5.99 -10.38 -3.13
N TYR A 53 6.88 -9.50 -2.65
CA TYR A 53 8.31 -9.78 -2.54
C TYR A 53 8.61 -11.00 -1.66
N PHE A 54 7.82 -11.22 -0.60
CA PHE A 54 7.92 -12.39 0.28
C PHE A 54 7.09 -13.60 -0.19
N GLY A 55 6.53 -13.55 -1.41
CA GLY A 55 5.76 -14.65 -2.00
C GLY A 55 4.26 -14.63 -1.66
N ILE A 56 3.77 -13.61 -0.98
CA ILE A 56 2.35 -13.43 -0.66
C ILE A 56 1.74 -12.50 -1.72
N ASP A 57 1.23 -13.07 -2.81
CA ASP A 57 0.57 -12.29 -3.87
C ASP A 57 -0.93 -12.10 -3.59
N LEU A 58 -1.29 -10.96 -3.00
CA LEU A 58 -2.69 -10.56 -2.78
C LEU A 58 -3.43 -10.22 -4.09
N THR A 59 -2.70 -9.85 -5.14
CA THR A 59 -3.28 -9.47 -6.45
C THR A 59 -3.72 -10.68 -7.28
N ARG A 60 -3.46 -11.90 -6.82
CA ARG A 60 -3.83 -13.15 -7.51
C ARG A 60 -5.34 -13.29 -7.76
N PHE A 61 -6.16 -12.66 -6.92
CA PHE A 61 -7.61 -12.69 -7.04
C PHE A 61 -8.16 -11.56 -7.92
N LEU A 62 -7.31 -10.60 -8.30
CA LEU A 62 -7.71 -9.49 -9.12
C LEU A 62 -7.78 -9.95 -10.59
N PRO A 63 -8.85 -9.61 -11.32
CA PRO A 63 -8.93 -9.89 -12.74
C PRO A 63 -7.71 -9.29 -13.44
N ARG A 64 -6.88 -10.14 -14.03
CA ARG A 64 -5.83 -9.67 -14.92
C ARG A 64 -6.50 -9.44 -16.26
N ASP A 65 -6.54 -8.19 -16.72
CA ASP A 65 -6.85 -7.93 -18.11
C ASP A 65 -5.73 -8.57 -18.92
N THR A 66 -6.01 -9.74 -19.49
CA THR A 66 -5.13 -10.37 -20.48
C THR A 66 -5.18 -9.50 -21.72
N GLN A 67 -4.41 -8.41 -21.69
CA GLN A 67 -4.13 -7.61 -22.87
C GLN A 67 -3.50 -8.58 -23.87
N LYS A 68 -4.29 -9.03 -24.85
CA LYS A 68 -3.80 -9.75 -26.01
C LYS A 68 -2.78 -8.83 -26.66
N ARG A 69 -1.50 -9.11 -26.41
CA ARG A 69 -0.42 -8.49 -27.17
C ARG A 69 -0.63 -8.92 -28.63
N PRO A 70 -0.74 -7.98 -29.59
CA PRO A 70 -0.87 -8.32 -31.00
C PRO A 70 0.35 -9.10 -31.50
#